data_AF-A0AAN4ZQE4-F1
#
_entry.id   AF-A0AAN4ZQE4-F1
#
_cell.length_a   1.000
_cell.length_b   1.000
_cell.length_c   1.000
_cell.angle_alpha   90.00
_cell.angle_beta   90.00
_cell.angle_gamma   90.00
#
_symmetry.space_group_name_H-M   'P 1'
#
loop_
_entity.id
_entity.type
_entity.pdbx_description
1 polymer ?
#
loop_
_entity_poly.entity_id
_entity_poly.type
_entity_poly.pdbx_seq_one_letter_code
_entity_poly.pdbx_strand_id
1 'polypeptide(L)'
;MRKHLEPVLTMLHKSDCSIPFKVPVDPLALHIPDYFDIVKQPMDLSTIENKFRSGRYTNPWQLCDDMWLMFENAWLYNKKRT
;
A
#
# COMPACT_ATOMS: atom_id res chain seq x y z
N MET A 1 17.60 5.34 10.12
CA MET A 1 16.23 5.15 9.60
C MET A 1 16.12 3.95 8.67
N ARG A 2 16.69 3.99 7.45
CA ARG A 2 16.62 2.88 6.47
C ARG A 2 16.92 1.50 7.06
N LYS A 3 18.08 1.31 7.71
CA LYS A 3 18.49 0.04 8.34
C LYS A 3 17.49 -0.55 9.36
N HIS A 4 16.63 0.27 9.97
CA HIS A 4 15.65 -0.18 10.96
C HIS A 4 14.29 -0.52 10.35
N LEU A 5 13.95 0.04 9.19
CA LEU A 5 12.67 -0.18 8.52
C LEU A 5 12.75 -1.23 7.40
N GLU A 6 13.95 -1.46 6.85
CA GLU A 6 14.22 -2.52 5.86
C GLU A 6 13.69 -3.90 6.28
N PRO A 7 13.91 -4.37 7.53
CA PRO A 7 13.44 -5.69 7.95
C PRO A 7 11.91 -5.75 8.00
N VAL A 8 11.25 -4.64 8.34
CA VAL A 8 9.78 -4.55 8.42
C VAL A 8 9.18 -4.68 7.02
N LEU A 9 9.72 -3.95 6.04
CA LEU A 9 9.29 -4.06 4.64
C LEU A 9 9.51 -5.48 4.10
N THR A 10 10.66 -6.07 4.42
CA THR A 10 10.98 -7.45 4.02
C THR A 10 10.00 -8.46 4.61
N MET A 11 9.64 -8.30 5.90
CA MET A 11 8.67 -9.16 6.58
C MET A 11 7.29 -9.04 5.94
N LEU A 12 6.84 -7.82 5.63
CA LEU A 12 5.55 -7.57 4.98
C LEU A 12 5.48 -8.25 3.62
N HIS A 13 6.50 -8.09 2.76
CA HIS A 13 6.51 -8.73 1.44
C HIS A 13 6.49 -10.27 1.49
N LYS A 14 7.06 -10.86 2.54
CA LYS A 14 7.09 -12.32 2.74
C LYS A 14 5.78 -12.87 3.28
N SER A 15 4.92 -12.05 3.89
CA SER A 15 3.64 -12.51 4.42
C SER A 15 2.70 -12.90 3.27
N ASP A 16 2.07 -14.08 3.36
CA ASP A 16 1.06 -14.50 2.38
C ASP A 16 -0.16 -13.57 2.36
N CYS A 17 -0.52 -13.02 3.53
CA CYS A 17 -1.61 -12.06 3.65
C CYS A 17 -1.33 -10.73 2.93
N SER A 18 -0.08 -10.46 2.52
CA SER A 18 0.28 -9.25 1.80
C SER A 18 -0.05 -9.28 0.31
N ILE A 19 -0.39 -10.45 -0.26
CA ILE A 19 -0.59 -10.63 -1.71
C ILE A 19 -1.48 -9.53 -2.34
N PRO A 20 -2.65 -9.17 -1.79
CA PRO A 20 -3.52 -8.13 -2.38
C PRO A 20 -2.91 -6.72 -2.39
N PHE A 21 -1.86 -6.50 -1.61
CA PHE A 21 -1.22 -5.21 -1.39
C PHE A 21 0.14 -5.08 -2.09
N LYS A 22 0.65 -6.16 -2.73
CA LYS A 22 2.01 -6.19 -3.29
C LYS A 22 2.21 -5.24 -4.47
N VAL A 23 1.16 -4.99 -5.23
CA VAL A 23 1.19 -4.21 -6.47
C VAL A 23 0.00 -3.25 -6.51
N PRO A 24 0.03 -2.19 -7.35
CA PRO A 24 -1.11 -1.31 -7.52
C PRO A 24 -2.37 -2.11 -7.92
N VAL A 25 -3.52 -1.69 -7.39
CA VAL A 25 -4.81 -2.28 -7.75
C VAL A 25 -5.06 -2.04 -9.24
N ASP A 26 -5.32 -3.12 -9.98
CA ASP A 26 -5.78 -3.08 -11.36
C ASP A 26 -7.31 -3.26 -11.40
N PRO A 27 -8.08 -2.17 -11.60
CA PRO A 27 -9.53 -2.26 -11.51
C PRO A 27 -10.16 -3.06 -12.65
N LEU A 28 -9.51 -3.14 -13.81
CA LEU A 28 -10.01 -3.86 -14.96
C LEU A 28 -9.81 -5.36 -14.76
N ALA A 29 -8.61 -5.78 -14.36
CA ALA A 29 -8.31 -7.19 -14.09
C ALA A 29 -9.18 -7.76 -12.96
N LEU A 30 -9.50 -6.94 -11.96
CA LEU A 30 -10.31 -7.33 -10.81
C LEU A 30 -11.82 -7.11 -11.01
N HIS A 31 -12.26 -6.65 -12.19
CA HIS A 31 -13.67 -6.39 -12.52
C HIS A 31 -14.36 -5.41 -11.54
N ILE A 32 -13.64 -4.36 -11.16
CA ILE A 32 -14.05 -3.35 -10.20
C ILE A 32 -13.83 -1.92 -10.74
N PRO A 33 -14.50 -1.53 -11.84
CA PRO A 33 -14.18 -0.30 -12.57
C PRO A 33 -14.38 1.00 -11.76
N ASP A 34 -15.16 0.94 -10.68
CA ASP A 34 -15.44 2.06 -9.77
C ASP A 34 -14.32 2.32 -8.73
N TYR A 35 -13.22 1.55 -8.76
CA TYR A 35 -12.16 1.64 -7.76
C TYR A 35 -11.60 3.05 -7.60
N PHE A 36 -11.20 3.71 -8.69
CA PHE A 36 -10.64 5.07 -8.65
C PHE A 36 -11.71 6.17 -8.47
N ASP A 37 -13.00 5.82 -8.62
CA ASP A 37 -14.09 6.71 -8.24
C ASP A 37 -14.25 6.81 -6.72
N ILE A 38 -13.78 5.79 -6.00
CA ILE A 38 -13.88 5.69 -4.54
C ILE A 38 -12.53 6.01 -3.87
N VAL A 39 -11.46 5.34 -4.31
CA VAL A 39 -10.11 5.49 -3.79
C VAL A 39 -9.39 6.60 -4.56
N LYS A 40 -9.14 7.73 -3.89
CA LYS A 40 -8.58 8.94 -4.50
C LYS A 40 -7.07 9.03 -4.46
N GLN A 41 -6.43 8.32 -3.53
CA GLN A 41 -4.98 8.29 -3.38
C GLN A 41 -4.54 6.83 -3.26
N PRO A 42 -4.44 6.08 -4.38
CA PRO A 42 -4.06 4.68 -4.34
C PRO A 42 -2.65 4.52 -3.77
N MET A 43 -2.45 3.44 -3.01
CA MET A 43 -1.17 3.09 -2.40
C MET A 43 -1.04 1.58 -2.27
N ASP A 44 0.17 1.07 -2.45
CA ASP A 44 0.53 -0.35 -2.43
C ASP A 44 1.99 -0.53 -1.98
N LEU A 45 2.36 -1.76 -1.63
CA LEU A 45 3.69 -2.08 -1.10
C LEU A 45 4.82 -1.81 -2.10
N SER A 46 4.62 -2.05 -3.40
CA SER A 46 5.66 -1.76 -4.41
C SER A 46 5.90 -0.25 -4.53
N THR A 47 4.85 0.56 -4.44
CA THR A 47 4.96 2.02 -4.40
C THR A 47 5.67 2.49 -3.14
N ILE A 48 5.32 1.94 -1.97
CA ILE A 48 5.97 2.24 -0.69
C ILE A 48 7.45 1.86 -0.72
N GLU A 49 7.79 0.69 -1.26
CA GLU A 49 9.17 0.22 -1.41
C GLU A 49 9.97 1.15 -2.33
N ASN A 50 9.39 1.55 -3.46
CA ASN A 50 10.03 2.49 -4.38
C ASN A 50 10.29 3.86 -3.72
N LYS A 51 9.32 4.40 -2.96
CA LYS A 51 9.50 5.64 -2.17
C LYS A 51 10.59 5.49 -1.12
N PHE A 52 10.66 4.34 -0.45
CA PHE A 52 11.68 4.03 0.54
C PHE A 52 13.09 3.93 -0.07
N ARG A 53 13.24 3.20 -1.19
CA ARG A 53 14.51 3.00 -1.91
C ARG A 53 15.02 4.28 -2.57
N SER A 54 14.13 5.15 -3.05
CA SER A 54 14.48 6.47 -3.59
C SER A 54 14.77 7.53 -2.53
N GLY A 55 14.59 7.21 -1.23
CA GLY A 55 14.86 8.16 -0.14
C GLY A 55 13.82 9.26 -0.01
N ARG A 56 12.60 9.05 -0.54
CA ARG A 56 11.50 10.03 -0.44
C ARG A 56 10.94 10.18 0.97
N TYR A 57 11.19 9.21 1.85
CA TYR A 57 10.85 9.34 3.27
C TYR A 57 11.98 10.04 4.02
N THR A 58 11.66 11.20 4.58
CA THR A 58 12.56 12.00 5.41
C THR A 58 12.49 11.61 6.89
N ASN A 59 11.37 11.02 7.30
CA ASN A 59 11.13 10.54 8.67
C ASN A 59 10.28 9.23 8.63
N PRO A 60 10.28 8.42 9.69
CA PRO A 60 9.57 7.14 9.70
C PRO A 60 8.03 7.28 9.65
N TRP A 61 7.49 8.40 10.12
CA TRP A 61 6.05 8.65 10.13
C TRP A 61 5.47 8.71 8.73
N GLN A 62 6.20 9.28 7.76
CA GLN A 62 5.76 9.31 6.36
C GLN A 62 5.58 7.91 5.76
N LEU A 63 6.41 6.93 6.18
CA LEU A 63 6.22 5.54 5.76
C LEU A 63 4.99 4.93 6.45
N CYS A 64 4.79 5.22 7.74
CA CYS A 64 3.59 4.79 8.46
C CYS A 64 2.31 5.37 7.85
N ASP A 65 2.34 6.63 7.42
CA ASP A 65 1.21 7.31 6.80
C ASP A 65 0.79 6.62 5.49
N ASP A 66 1.75 6.25 4.62
CA ASP A 66 1.44 5.51 3.40
C ASP A 66 0.96 4.08 3.67
N MET A 67 1.54 3.41 4.67
CA MET A 67 1.06 2.10 5.12
C MET A 67 -0.39 2.18 5.63
N TRP A 68 -0.70 3.23 6.39
CA TRP A 68 -2.04 3.48 6.89
C TRP A 68 -3.02 3.79 5.76
N LEU A 69 -2.63 4.67 4.83
CA LEU A 69 -3.40 5.01 3.64
C LEU A 69 -3.75 3.77 2.80
N MET A 70 -2.78 2.88 2.59
CA MET A 70 -3.01 1.60 1.89
C MET A 70 -4.12 0.77 2.55
N PHE A 71 -4.10 0.65 3.89
CA PHE A 71 -5.15 -0.08 4.61
C PHE A 71 -6.48 0.67 4.64
N GLU A 72 -6.47 1.99 4.79
CA GLU A 72 -7.68 2.82 4.73
C GLU A 72 -8.37 2.72 3.37
N ASN A 73 -7.62 2.74 2.27
CA ASN A 73 -8.15 2.52 0.94
C ASN A 73 -8.82 1.15 0.81
N ALA A 74 -8.18 0.10 1.33
CA ALA A 74 -8.74 -1.24 1.33
C ALA A 74 -10.02 -1.31 2.17
N TRP A 75 -10.06 -0.71 3.36
CA TRP A 75 -11.27 -0.66 4.17
C TRP A 75 -12.37 0.17 3.52
N LEU A 76 -12.05 1.36 3.03
CA LEU A 76 -13.00 2.27 2.39
C LEU A 76 -13.70 1.58 1.21
N TYR A 77 -12.90 0.92 0.38
CA TYR A 77 -13.41 0.26 -0.81
C TYR A 77 -14.22 -0.99 -0.49
N ASN A 78 -13.70 -1.87 0.37
CA ASN A 78 -14.33 -3.15 0.68
C ASN A 78 -15.53 -3.01 1.64
N LYS A 79 -15.58 -1.99 2.51
CA LYS A 79 -16.76 -1.71 3.36
C LYS A 79 -18.02 -1.37 2.55
N LYS A 80 -17.89 -0.84 1.33
CA LYS A 80 -19.05 -0.63 0.45
C LYS A 80 -19.63 -1.93 -0.12
N ARG A 81 -18.90 -3.04 -0.01
CA ARG A 81 -19.27 -4.36 -0.56
C ARG A 81 -19.67 -5.37 0.51
N THR A 82 -19.75 -4.96 1.79
CA THR A 82 -20.25 -5.77 2.91
C THR A 82 -21.60 -5.25 3.38
#